data_AF-A0A0S8JBI4-F1
#
_entry.id   AF-A0A0S8JBI4-F1
#
_cell.length_a   1.000
_cell.length_b   1.000
_cell.length_c   1.000
_cell.angle_alpha   90.00
_cell.angle_beta   90.00
_cell.angle_gamma   90.00
#
_symmetry.space_group_name_H-M   'P 1'
#
loop_
_entity.id
_entity.type
_entity.pdbx_description
1 polymer ?
#
loop_
_entity_poly.entity_id
_entity_poly.type
_entity_poly.pdbx_seq_one_letter_code
_entity_poly.pdbx_strand_id
1 'polypeptide(L)'
;MDRIVSGDDEFFAQKVNRHTQWKIRFAHEPPSIVLSKPVETLKELFHQRFRWGSKGLLYRPILKSVLIITYLYYLALFLTPISFIWWQWMIPFWLAALIGKVGMDLAVLIRGCRAFKIRRVMEPIVLAEILHVPMILLSATAGHLFSFRWKGTSFRSVRQKEKVTMERTA
;
A
#
# COMPACT_ATOMS: atom_id res chain seq x y z
N MET A 1 -4.35 -6.23 -26.12
CA MET A 1 -4.83 -5.96 -24.74
C MET A 1 -3.80 -6.51 -23.77
N ASP A 2 -3.00 -5.63 -23.19
CA ASP A 2 -1.97 -6.04 -22.23
C ASP A 2 -2.63 -6.67 -21.00
N ARG A 3 -2.46 -7.98 -20.83
CA ARG A 3 -2.89 -8.71 -19.64
C ARG A 3 -2.10 -8.19 -18.44
N ILE A 4 -2.68 -7.24 -17.72
CA ILE A 4 -2.28 -6.90 -16.35
C ILE A 4 -2.62 -8.14 -15.52
N VAL A 5 -1.63 -8.70 -14.83
CA VAL A 5 -1.75 -10.06 -14.27
C VAL A 5 -2.39 -10.08 -12.87
N SER A 6 -3.03 -8.98 -12.46
CA SER A 6 -3.59 -8.78 -11.11
C SER A 6 -4.31 -7.43 -11.00
N GLY A 7 -5.41 -7.39 -10.25
CA GLY A 7 -6.11 -6.14 -9.89
C GLY A 7 -7.42 -5.88 -10.61
N ASP A 8 -7.97 -6.91 -11.23
CA ASP A 8 -9.22 -6.83 -12.00
C ASP A 8 -10.35 -6.18 -11.21
N ASP A 9 -10.50 -6.48 -9.92
CA ASP A 9 -11.56 -5.89 -9.07
C ASP A 9 -11.39 -4.37 -8.88
N GLU A 10 -10.16 -3.90 -8.65
CA GLU A 10 -9.84 -2.48 -8.47
C GLU A 10 -10.02 -1.71 -9.78
N PHE A 11 -9.56 -2.26 -10.89
CA PHE A 11 -9.72 -1.64 -12.21
C PHE A 11 -11.18 -1.67 -12.67
N PHE A 12 -11.91 -2.74 -12.34
CA PHE A 12 -13.35 -2.83 -12.57
C PHE A 12 -14.10 -1.76 -11.78
N ALA A 13 -13.83 -1.59 -10.48
CA ALA A 13 -14.42 -0.53 -9.67
C ALA A 13 -14.11 0.87 -10.24
N GLN A 14 -12.87 1.11 -10.70
CA GLN A 14 -12.51 2.35 -11.38
C GLN A 14 -13.27 2.55 -12.70
N LYS A 15 -13.54 1.47 -13.45
CA LYS A 15 -14.30 1.50 -14.70
C LYS A 15 -15.77 1.79 -14.44
N VAL A 16 -16.39 1.12 -13.46
CA VAL A 16 -17.78 1.38 -13.03
C VAL A 16 -17.93 2.83 -12.61
N ASN A 17 -17.05 3.34 -11.74
CA ASN A 17 -17.08 4.72 -11.27
C ASN A 17 -16.89 5.77 -12.39
N ARG A 18 -16.23 5.40 -13.50
CA ARG A 18 -15.98 6.33 -14.62
C ARG A 18 -17.06 6.29 -15.69
N HIS A 19 -17.55 5.09 -16.02
CA HIS A 19 -18.35 4.84 -17.21
C HIS A 19 -19.83 4.57 -16.91
N THR A 20 -20.23 4.61 -15.64
CA THR A 20 -21.62 4.38 -15.24
C THR A 20 -22.08 5.44 -14.25
N GLN A 21 -23.39 5.53 -14.03
CA GLN A 21 -24.00 6.34 -12.96
C GLN A 21 -24.15 5.56 -11.65
N TRP A 22 -23.61 4.35 -11.57
CA TRP A 22 -23.76 3.50 -10.39
C TRP A 22 -22.91 4.02 -9.24
N LYS A 23 -23.51 3.99 -8.04
CA LYS A 23 -22.83 4.39 -6.80
C LYS A 23 -22.19 3.17 -6.16
N ILE A 24 -20.88 3.20 -6.00
CA ILE A 24 -20.14 2.17 -5.25
C ILE A 24 -20.28 2.48 -3.77
N ARG A 25 -20.80 1.52 -2.99
CA ARG A 25 -20.94 1.62 -1.53
C ARG A 25 -20.20 0.48 -0.85
N PHE A 26 -19.64 0.76 0.31
CA PHE A 26 -18.96 -0.24 1.12
C PHE A 26 -19.99 -0.98 2.00
N ALA A 27 -20.06 -2.31 1.85
CA ALA A 27 -20.90 -3.18 2.67
C ALA A 27 -20.21 -3.41 4.01
N HIS A 28 -20.68 -2.74 5.06
CA HIS A 28 -20.10 -2.79 6.41
C HIS A 28 -21.00 -3.54 7.41
N GLU A 29 -22.11 -4.11 6.95
CA GLU A 29 -23.04 -4.81 7.82
C GLU A 29 -22.43 -6.13 8.32
N PRO A 30 -22.70 -6.55 9.58
CA PRO A 30 -22.12 -7.78 10.14
C PRO A 30 -22.24 -9.03 9.26
N PRO A 31 -23.38 -9.30 8.56
CA PRO A 31 -23.51 -10.47 7.69
C PRO A 31 -22.59 -10.45 6.47
N SER A 32 -22.09 -9.28 6.05
CA SER A 32 -21.18 -9.13 4.92
C SER A 32 -19.70 -9.33 5.26
N ILE A 33 -19.38 -9.51 6.55
CA ILE A 33 -17.99 -9.68 7.00
C ILE A 33 -17.50 -11.08 6.66
N VAL A 34 -16.46 -11.16 5.84
CA VAL A 34 -15.79 -12.42 5.49
C VAL A 34 -14.46 -12.52 6.25
N LEU A 35 -14.28 -13.60 7.01
CA LEU A 35 -13.02 -13.88 7.71
C LEU A 35 -12.02 -14.53 6.76
N SER A 36 -10.86 -13.91 6.60
CA SER A 36 -9.73 -14.45 5.85
C SER A 36 -8.58 -14.83 6.79
N LYS A 37 -7.87 -15.91 6.48
CA LYS A 37 -6.63 -16.25 7.17
C LYS A 37 -5.50 -15.30 6.74
N PRO A 38 -4.64 -14.84 7.66
CA PRO A 38 -3.41 -14.15 7.29
C PRO A 38 -2.47 -15.10 6.54
N VAL A 39 -1.48 -14.54 5.85
CA VAL A 39 -0.36 -15.31 5.28
C VAL A 39 0.47 -15.94 6.40
N GLU A 40 1.08 -17.09 6.14
CA GLU A 40 1.75 -17.90 7.18
C GLU A 40 3.22 -17.50 7.39
N THR A 41 3.83 -16.83 6.40
CA THR A 41 5.25 -16.46 6.46
C THR A 41 5.51 -15.00 6.08
N LEU A 42 6.60 -14.43 6.60
CA LEU A 42 7.06 -13.09 6.23
C LEU A 42 7.37 -12.98 4.74
N LYS A 43 7.87 -14.06 4.13
CA LYS A 43 8.15 -14.11 2.69
C LYS A 43 6.87 -13.93 1.86
N GLU A 44 5.79 -14.61 2.25
CA GLU A 44 4.48 -14.45 1.62
C GLU A 44 3.90 -13.07 1.84
N LEU A 45 4.10 -12.49 3.03
CA LEU A 45 3.71 -11.11 3.32
C LEU A 45 4.39 -10.12 2.36
N PHE A 46 5.72 -10.21 2.20
CA PHE A 46 6.45 -9.33 1.28
C PHE A 46 5.99 -9.52 -0.17
N HIS A 47 5.82 -10.76 -0.62
CA HIS A 47 5.30 -11.02 -1.97
C HIS A 47 3.89 -10.45 -2.18
N GLN A 48 3.01 -10.52 -1.17
CA GLN A 48 1.70 -9.89 -1.21
C GLN A 48 1.81 -8.36 -1.31
N ARG A 49 2.72 -7.74 -0.57
CA ARG A 49 2.91 -6.28 -0.58
C ARG A 49 3.58 -5.79 -1.86
N PHE A 50 4.54 -6.53 -2.41
CA PHE A 50 5.15 -6.24 -3.71
C PHE A 50 4.11 -6.29 -4.83
N ARG A 51 3.16 -7.22 -4.77
CA ARG A 51 2.00 -7.27 -5.68
C ARG A 51 1.15 -6.01 -5.61
N TRP A 52 0.98 -5.41 -4.44
CA TRP A 52 0.21 -4.16 -4.28
C TRP A 52 0.99 -2.98 -4.85
N GLY A 53 2.28 -2.89 -4.52
CA GLY A 53 3.17 -1.87 -5.07
C GLY A 53 3.22 -1.90 -6.59
N SER A 54 3.29 -3.07 -7.22
CA SER A 54 3.47 -3.22 -8.67
C SER A 54 2.39 -2.59 -9.54
N LYS A 55 1.21 -2.27 -8.98
CA LYS A 55 0.06 -1.73 -9.72
C LYS A 55 0.01 -0.20 -9.77
N GLY A 56 0.68 0.49 -8.85
CA GLY A 56 0.45 1.93 -8.63
C GLY A 56 0.66 2.80 -9.87
N LEU A 57 1.58 2.43 -10.75
CA LEU A 57 1.87 3.14 -12.00
C LEU A 57 0.75 3.06 -13.04
N LEU A 58 -0.14 2.07 -12.95
CA LEU A 58 -1.25 1.86 -13.89
C LEU A 58 -2.53 2.58 -13.46
N TYR A 59 -2.55 3.17 -12.26
CA TYR A 59 -3.71 3.91 -11.76
C TYR A 59 -3.89 5.27 -12.46
N ARG A 60 -5.11 5.78 -12.36
CA ARG A 60 -5.48 7.12 -12.82
C ARG A 60 -4.56 8.20 -12.25
N PRO A 61 -4.35 9.32 -12.96
CA PRO A 61 -3.46 10.39 -12.50
C PRO A 61 -3.69 10.82 -11.05
N ILE A 62 -4.95 11.04 -10.64
CA ILE A 62 -5.26 11.45 -9.26
C ILE A 62 -4.83 10.41 -8.21
N LEU A 63 -5.12 9.13 -8.45
CA LEU A 63 -4.76 8.04 -7.52
C LEU A 63 -3.24 7.85 -7.49
N LYS A 64 -2.59 7.94 -8.65
CA LYS A 64 -1.14 7.87 -8.79
C LYS A 64 -0.46 9.02 -8.02
N SER A 65 -0.97 10.25 -8.13
CA SER A 65 -0.48 11.40 -7.38
C SER A 65 -0.61 11.19 -5.87
N VAL A 66 -1.75 10.67 -5.41
CA VAL A 66 -1.94 10.32 -3.98
C VAL A 66 -0.92 9.28 -3.53
N LEU A 67 -0.67 8.23 -4.33
CA LEU A 67 0.35 7.21 -4.04
C LEU A 67 1.77 7.81 -3.97
N ILE A 68 2.13 8.69 -4.90
CA ILE A 68 3.44 9.35 -4.93
C ILE A 68 3.62 10.26 -3.70
N ILE A 69 2.63 11.08 -3.39
CA ILE A 69 2.65 11.96 -2.21
C ILE A 69 2.78 11.13 -0.93
N THR A 70 2.03 10.03 -0.84
CA THR A 70 2.09 9.09 0.30
C THR A 70 3.50 8.50 0.41
N TYR A 71 4.09 8.05 -0.69
CA TYR A 71 5.45 7.52 -0.71
C TYR A 71 6.48 8.57 -0.26
N LEU A 72 6.41 9.79 -0.80
CA LEU A 72 7.31 10.89 -0.42
C LEU A 72 7.16 11.27 1.05
N TYR A 73 5.94 11.25 1.58
CA TYR A 73 5.68 11.46 3.00
C TYR A 73 6.38 10.41 3.88
N TYR A 74 6.22 9.12 3.56
CA TYR A 74 6.92 8.05 4.29
C TYR A 74 8.44 8.12 4.12
N LEU A 75 8.92 8.55 2.95
CA LEU A 75 10.35 8.72 2.69
C LEU A 75 10.93 9.86 3.53
N ALA A 76 10.22 10.98 3.62
CA ALA A 76 10.59 12.10 4.48
C ALA A 76 10.64 11.66 5.95
N LEU A 77 9.59 11.00 6.44
CA LEU A 77 9.56 10.45 7.81
C LEU A 77 10.76 9.53 8.11
N PHE A 78 11.19 8.75 7.13
CA PHE A 78 12.32 7.82 7.28
C PHE A 78 13.70 8.51 7.23
N LEU A 79 13.88 9.51 6.36
CA LEU A 79 15.18 10.17 6.14
C LEU A 79 15.45 11.31 7.12
N THR A 80 14.43 12.05 7.56
CA THR A 80 14.60 13.20 8.46
C THR A 80 15.37 12.90 9.75
N PRO A 81 15.22 11.74 10.42
CA PRO A 81 16.03 11.42 11.60
C PRO A 81 17.53 11.39 11.33
N ILE A 82 17.96 10.99 10.12
CA ILE A 82 19.37 10.94 9.73
C ILE A 82 19.95 12.36 9.70
N SER A 83 19.13 13.35 9.34
CA SER A 83 19.57 14.73 9.20
C SER A 83 19.64 15.51 10.52
N PHE A 84 19.21 14.93 11.64
CA PHE A 84 19.24 15.58 12.96
C PHE A 84 20.67 15.89 13.45
N ILE A 85 21.68 15.22 12.90
CA ILE A 85 23.09 15.52 13.19
C ILE A 85 23.43 16.95 12.78
N TRP A 86 22.81 17.47 11.72
CA TRP A 86 23.10 18.80 11.16
C TRP A 86 21.97 19.82 11.41
N TRP A 87 20.72 19.36 11.50
CA TRP A 87 19.54 20.23 11.59
C TRP A 87 18.60 19.80 12.72
N GLN A 88 19.06 19.95 13.96
CA GLN A 88 18.27 19.62 15.16
C GLN A 88 16.96 20.39 15.28
N TRP A 89 16.87 21.59 14.69
CA TRP A 89 15.64 22.38 14.65
C TRP A 89 14.48 21.68 13.91
N MET A 90 14.76 20.63 13.12
CA MET A 90 13.74 19.83 12.44
C MET A 90 13.03 18.81 13.35
N ILE A 91 13.58 18.49 14.53
CA ILE A 91 13.03 17.50 15.48
C ILE A 91 11.55 17.76 15.83
N PRO A 92 11.12 18.97 16.26
CA PRO A 92 9.72 19.21 16.60
C PRO A 92 8.77 18.99 15.41
N PHE A 93 9.19 19.37 14.19
CA PHE A 93 8.39 19.16 12.98
C PHE A 93 8.25 17.66 12.64
N TRP A 94 9.34 16.91 12.76
CA TRP A 94 9.32 15.47 12.56
C TRP A 94 8.45 14.75 13.59
N LEU A 95 8.55 15.13 14.88
CA LEU A 95 7.69 14.59 15.93
C LEU A 95 6.22 14.90 15.67
N ALA A 96 5.89 16.14 15.29
CA ALA A 96 4.53 16.52 14.93
C ALA A 96 3.99 15.69 13.75
N ALA A 97 4.81 15.47 12.72
CA ALA A 97 4.45 14.64 11.57
C ALA A 97 4.22 13.17 11.97
N LEU A 98 5.08 12.61 12.83
CA LEU A 98 4.96 11.24 13.34
C LEU A 98 3.73 11.06 14.24
N ILE A 99 3.47 12.00 15.15
CA ILE A 99 2.30 11.96 16.02
C ILE A 99 1.02 12.08 15.19
N GLY A 100 1.01 12.98 14.20
CA GLY A 100 -0.10 13.12 13.27
C GLY A 100 -0.37 11.82 12.49
N LYS A 101 0.69 11.16 12.00
CA LYS A 101 0.65 9.85 11.35
C LYS A 101 -0.06 8.82 12.23
N VAL A 102 0.50 8.60 13.43
CA VAL A 102 0.03 7.58 14.38
C VAL A 102 -1.41 7.89 14.80
N GLY A 103 -1.73 9.16 15.02
CA GLY A 103 -3.08 9.61 15.35
C GLY A 103 -4.10 9.31 14.26
N MET A 104 -3.76 9.52 12.99
CA MET A 104 -4.63 9.18 11.86
C MET A 104 -4.82 7.66 11.74
N ASP A 105 -3.74 6.87 11.82
CA ASP A 105 -3.79 5.41 11.75
C ASP A 105 -4.66 4.84 12.88
N LEU A 106 -4.49 5.34 14.11
CA LEU A 106 -5.34 5.00 15.25
C LEU A 106 -6.80 5.38 15.02
N ALA A 107 -7.06 6.57 14.48
CA ALA A 107 -8.42 7.05 14.25
C ALA A 107 -9.15 6.21 13.19
N VAL A 108 -8.45 5.71 12.18
CA VAL A 108 -9.00 4.77 11.18
C VAL A 108 -9.21 3.40 11.81
N LEU A 109 -8.22 2.88 12.54
CA LEU A 109 -8.29 1.57 13.17
C LEU A 109 -9.44 1.49 14.18
N ILE A 110 -9.56 2.49 15.06
CA ILE A 110 -10.63 2.55 16.07
C ILE A 110 -12.00 2.58 15.41
N ARG A 111 -12.18 3.36 14.33
CA ARG A 111 -13.44 3.37 13.56
C ARG A 111 -13.73 1.99 12.95
N GLY A 112 -12.73 1.34 12.36
CA GLY A 112 -12.86 -0.01 11.82
C GLY A 112 -13.23 -1.04 12.90
N CYS A 113 -12.50 -1.07 14.01
CA CYS A 113 -12.78 -1.96 15.14
C CYS A 113 -14.20 -1.80 15.68
N ARG A 114 -14.71 -0.56 15.77
CA ARG A 114 -16.10 -0.30 16.17
C ARG A 114 -17.10 -0.77 15.12
N ALA A 115 -16.88 -0.44 13.84
CA ALA A 115 -17.77 -0.82 12.75
C ALA A 115 -17.90 -2.35 12.61
N PHE A 116 -16.80 -3.08 12.73
CA PHE A 116 -16.74 -4.53 12.58
C PHE A 116 -16.81 -5.32 13.91
N LYS A 117 -16.97 -4.63 15.05
CA LYS A 117 -17.00 -5.23 16.40
C LYS A 117 -15.79 -6.12 16.73
N ILE A 118 -14.59 -5.72 16.28
CA ILE A 118 -13.33 -6.46 16.48
C ILE A 118 -12.56 -5.86 17.67
N ARG A 119 -12.26 -6.67 18.71
CA ARG A 119 -11.56 -6.21 19.93
C ARG A 119 -10.03 -6.45 19.94
N ARG A 120 -9.50 -7.45 19.23
CA ARG A 120 -8.15 -8.00 19.46
C ARG A 120 -7.02 -7.42 18.58
N VAL A 121 -7.25 -6.32 17.87
CA VAL A 121 -6.26 -5.78 16.89
C VAL A 121 -5.33 -4.73 17.51
N MET A 122 -5.59 -4.27 18.73
CA MET A 122 -4.88 -3.13 19.32
C MET A 122 -3.53 -3.48 19.99
N GLU A 123 -3.29 -4.76 20.33
CA GLU A 123 -2.10 -5.18 21.08
C GLU A 123 -0.77 -4.94 20.35
N PRO A 124 -0.59 -5.29 19.06
CA PRO A 124 0.69 -5.13 18.38
C PRO A 124 0.90 -3.74 17.75
N ILE A 125 0.11 -2.72 18.13
CA ILE A 125 0.05 -1.47 17.35
C ILE A 125 1.38 -0.70 17.32
N VAL A 126 2.11 -0.64 18.43
CA VAL A 126 3.39 0.06 18.50
C VAL A 126 4.41 -0.59 17.56
N LEU A 127 4.49 -1.92 17.59
CA LEU A 127 5.36 -2.67 16.71
C LEU A 127 4.93 -2.52 15.24
N ALA A 128 3.61 -2.55 14.97
CA ALA A 128 3.08 -2.34 13.64
C ALA A 128 3.44 -0.95 13.11
N GLU A 129 3.32 0.10 13.92
CA GLU A 129 3.65 1.48 13.54
C GLU A 129 5.13 1.65 13.19
N ILE A 130 6.03 1.06 13.99
CA ILE A 130 7.48 1.06 13.74
C ILE A 130 7.80 0.34 12.42
N LEU A 131 7.20 -0.82 12.18
CA LEU A 131 7.43 -1.60 10.97
C LEU A 131 6.73 -1.02 9.73
N HIS A 132 5.68 -0.21 9.92
CA HIS A 132 4.85 0.31 8.84
C HIS A 132 5.65 1.20 7.88
N VAL A 133 6.41 2.16 8.42
CA VAL A 133 7.22 3.11 7.63
C VAL A 133 8.20 2.41 6.69
N PRO A 134 9.15 1.56 7.17
CA PRO A 134 10.08 0.87 6.29
C PRO A 134 9.36 -0.12 5.36
N MET A 135 8.28 -0.78 5.80
CA MET A 135 7.52 -1.67 4.92
C MET A 135 6.89 -0.95 3.73
N ILE A 136 6.32 0.24 3.90
CA ILE A 136 5.72 0.98 2.77
C ILE A 136 6.79 1.35 1.75
N LEU A 137 7.95 1.82 2.22
CA LEU A 137 9.07 2.17 1.34
C LEU A 137 9.57 0.96 0.55
N LEU A 138 9.80 -0.18 1.24
CA LEU A 138 10.21 -1.42 0.60
C LEU A 138 9.15 -1.92 -0.38
N SER A 139 7.87 -1.92 0.02
CA SER A 139 6.79 -2.48 -0.80
C SER A 139 6.56 -1.69 -2.08
N ALA A 140 6.58 -0.37 -2.01
CA ALA A 140 6.40 0.50 -3.17
C ALA A 140 7.59 0.42 -4.14
N THR A 141 8.82 0.43 -3.62
CA THR A 141 10.04 0.36 -4.45
C THR A 141 10.22 -1.03 -5.05
N ALA A 142 10.21 -2.07 -4.21
CA ALA A 142 10.43 -3.44 -4.63
C ALA A 142 9.30 -3.96 -5.52
N GLY A 143 8.04 -3.54 -5.28
CA GLY A 143 6.92 -3.90 -6.13
C GLY A 143 7.06 -3.42 -7.58
N HIS A 144 7.74 -2.29 -7.81
CA HIS A 144 8.01 -1.80 -9.17
C HIS A 144 9.23 -2.47 -9.81
N LEU A 145 10.22 -2.87 -8.99
CA LEU A 145 11.52 -3.34 -9.47
C LEU A 145 11.60 -4.85 -9.62
N PHE A 146 11.01 -5.61 -8.70
CA PHE A 146 11.17 -7.06 -8.61
C PHE A 146 9.92 -7.81 -9.03
N SER A 147 10.13 -9.07 -9.43
CA SER A 147 9.06 -10.03 -9.61
C SER A 147 8.53 -10.49 -8.25
N PHE A 148 7.26 -10.89 -8.20
CA PHE A 148 6.64 -11.43 -7.00
C PHE A 148 5.95 -12.76 -7.31
N ARG A 149 5.84 -13.61 -6.29
CA ARG A 149 5.11 -14.88 -6.36
C ARG A 149 3.76 -14.73 -5.70
N TRP A 150 2.72 -15.29 -6.29
CA TRP A 150 1.39 -15.27 -5.71
C TRP A 150 0.63 -16.55 -6.07
N LYS A 151 0.15 -17.27 -5.05
CA LYS A 151 -0.59 -18.54 -5.18
C LYS A 151 0.06 -19.52 -6.17
N GLY A 152 1.37 -19.72 -6.03
CA GLY A 152 2.15 -20.63 -6.89
C GLY A 152 2.53 -20.08 -8.28
N THR A 153 1.98 -18.94 -8.70
CA THR A 153 2.33 -18.30 -9.98
C THR A 153 3.36 -17.18 -9.78
N SER A 154 4.33 -17.07 -10.68
CA SER A 154 5.32 -15.98 -10.67
C SER A 154 4.92 -14.87 -11.65
N PHE A 155 4.96 -13.62 -11.20
CA PHE A 155 4.61 -12.45 -12.00
C PHE A 155 5.80 -11.50 -12.12
N ARG A 156 6.08 -11.02 -13.34
CA ARG A 156 7.09 -9.99 -13.60
C ARG A 156 6.51 -8.59 -13.41
N SER A 157 7.32 -7.66 -12.91
CA SER A 157 6.92 -6.26 -12.77
C SER A 157 6.67 -5.61 -14.14
N VAL A 158 5.86 -4.55 -14.16
CA VAL A 158 5.48 -3.81 -15.38
C VAL A 158 6.74 -3.30 -16.12
N ARG A 159 7.70 -2.77 -15.37
CA ARG A 159 8.98 -2.26 -15.91
C ARG A 159 9.84 -3.34 -16.57
N GLN A 160 9.80 -4.57 -16.05
CA GLN A 160 10.54 -5.70 -16.63
C GLN A 160 9.86 -6.24 -17.89
N LYS A 161 8.54 -6.12 -18.02
CA LYS A 161 7.83 -6.40 -19.29
C LYS A 161 8.21 -5.38 -20.36
N GLU A 162 8.21 -4.09 -20.02
CA GLU A 162 8.58 -3.02 -20.97
C GLU A 162 10.01 -3.17 -21.49
N LYS A 163 11.00 -3.46 -20.62
CA LYS A 163 12.38 -3.71 -21.06
C LYS A 163 12.52 -4.89 -22.03
N VAL A 164 11.86 -6.02 -21.74
CA VAL A 164 11.92 -7.22 -22.60
C VAL A 164 11.22 -6.98 -23.94
N THR A 165 10.13 -6.21 -23.96
CA THR A 165 9.47 -5.84 -25.22
C THR A 165 10.38 -4.96 -26.07
N MET A 166 11.02 -3.96 -25.47
CA MET A 166 11.97 -3.07 -26.15
C MET A 166 13.17 -3.84 -26.73
N GLU A 167 13.75 -4.79 -25.98
CA GLU A 167 14.85 -5.65 -26.45
C GLU A 167 14.46 -6.65 -27.56
N ARG A 168 13.17 -6.94 -27.75
CA ARG A 168 12.68 -7.82 -28.82
C ARG A 168 12.29 -7.08 -30.10
N THR A 169 12.10 -5.77 -30.01
CA THR A 169 11.76 -4.89 -31.13
C THR A 169 12.95 -4.08 -31.64
N ALA A 170 14.11 -4.21 -31.00
CA ALA A 170 15.41 -3.69 -31.43
C ALA A 170 16.20 -4.80 -32.13
#